data_AF-I7BAB5-F1
#
_entry.id   AF-I7BAB5-F1
#
_cell.length_a   1.000
_cell.length_b   1.000
_cell.length_c   1.000
_cell.angle_alpha   90.00
_cell.angle_beta   90.00
_cell.angle_gamma   90.00
#
_symmetry.space_group_name_H-M   'P 1'
#
loop_
_entity.id
_entity.type
_entity.pdbx_description
1 polymer ?
#
loop_
_entity_poly.entity_id
_entity_poly.type
_entity_poly.pdbx_seq_one_letter_code
_entity_poly.pdbx_strand_id
1 'polypeptide(L)'
;MFTFAKFVSSALGFLTVSSTGAVVAPVTLTDSIYRVGQKTKNHLDLQSFNAEEKELKDKLETLKKQFQVALRFTSVFQKVRLERINKNFEEVKKEEGNLKGQYEELKKKIDKISELLTKQSLESQKKLHAQSASSLLGAFEKYLDSYSRHLQKQGKTILEVVCVIDKTKSSAQSPKSQQQTEAEGNCINKDWIKTLSQQATASAAPSAPVRSKRNAKPEEASASAEALKSLEGVRGKLFGLAQDISSKWQKSLAEKSHVAHEKLFLNTYVTFLEQSIQYMKLYQSALRVQMEADMDLSKSTVKKINELNAEMVEASKDWEKLKERYRVCKAYEGKLIDSLCSLHTFKTECPDSQAEQENL
;
A
#
# COMPACT_ATOMS: atom_id res chain seq x y z
N MET A 1 -24.17 -1.21 -4.87
CA MET A 1 -24.11 -2.38 -3.97
C MET A 1 -25.52 -2.89 -3.73
N PHE A 2 -25.93 -3.91 -4.48
CA PHE A 2 -27.14 -4.67 -4.19
C PHE A 2 -26.83 -5.59 -3.01
N THR A 3 -27.37 -5.30 -1.83
CA THR A 3 -27.18 -6.16 -0.65
C THR A 3 -27.95 -7.46 -0.87
N PHE A 4 -27.27 -8.61 -0.76
CA PHE A 4 -27.87 -9.94 -0.87
C PHE A 4 -29.02 -10.13 0.14
N ALA A 5 -28.93 -9.46 1.29
CA ALA A 5 -30.01 -9.33 2.27
C ALA A 5 -31.33 -8.77 1.69
N LYS A 6 -31.28 -7.86 0.71
CA LYS A 6 -32.50 -7.40 0.00
C LYS A 6 -33.07 -8.48 -0.91
N PHE A 7 -32.23 -9.27 -1.57
CA PHE A 7 -32.70 -10.37 -2.42
C PHE A 7 -33.31 -11.51 -1.59
N VAL A 8 -32.71 -11.85 -0.45
CA VAL A 8 -33.24 -12.86 0.49
C VAL A 8 -34.48 -12.35 1.22
N SER A 9 -34.54 -11.07 1.60
CA SER A 9 -35.75 -10.47 2.18
C SER A 9 -36.90 -10.35 1.17
N SER A 10 -36.61 -10.08 -0.11
CA SER A 10 -37.59 -10.18 -1.20
C SER A 10 -38.04 -11.62 -1.46
N ALA A 11 -37.14 -12.61 -1.38
CA ALA A 11 -37.50 -14.02 -1.53
C ALA A 11 -38.34 -14.55 -0.35
N LEU A 12 -38.06 -14.13 0.90
CA LEU A 12 -38.92 -14.42 2.05
C LEU A 12 -40.27 -13.68 1.96
N GLY A 13 -40.29 -12.45 1.45
CA GLY A 13 -41.53 -11.71 1.18
C GLY A 13 -42.37 -12.31 0.06
N PHE A 14 -41.76 -13.00 -0.90
CA PHE A 14 -42.49 -13.77 -1.93
C PHE A 14 -42.99 -15.13 -1.41
N LEU A 15 -42.29 -15.75 -0.45
CA LEU A 15 -42.75 -16.99 0.19
C LEU A 15 -43.92 -16.79 1.15
N THR A 16 -44.15 -15.56 1.66
CA THR A 16 -45.32 -15.25 2.51
C THR A 16 -46.55 -14.80 1.72
N VAL A 17 -46.40 -14.35 0.46
CA VAL A 17 -47.51 -13.79 -0.34
C VAL A 17 -48.09 -14.75 -1.39
N SER A 18 -47.44 -15.88 -1.71
CA SER A 18 -47.95 -16.84 -2.70
C SER A 18 -48.78 -18.01 -2.13
N SER A 19 -49.21 -17.94 -0.85
CA SER A 19 -49.92 -19.05 -0.17
C SER A 19 -51.46 -18.94 -0.19
N THR A 20 -52.04 -17.88 -0.76
CA THR A 20 -53.50 -17.74 -0.94
C THR A 20 -53.89 -18.19 -2.34
N GLY A 21 -53.89 -19.50 -2.58
CA GLY A 21 -54.27 -20.02 -3.90
C GLY A 21 -54.11 -21.53 -4.10
N ALA A 22 -54.31 -22.34 -3.06
CA ALA A 22 -54.49 -23.77 -3.26
C ALA A 22 -56.00 -24.05 -3.31
N VAL A 23 -56.51 -24.19 -4.54
CA VAL A 23 -57.85 -24.70 -4.81
C VAL A 23 -57.98 -26.08 -4.15
N VAL A 24 -58.83 -26.17 -3.14
CA VAL A 24 -59.18 -27.40 -2.45
C VAL A 24 -59.98 -28.25 -3.44
N ALA A 25 -59.34 -29.25 -4.05
CA ALA A 25 -60.07 -30.31 -4.71
C ALA A 25 -60.61 -31.26 -3.63
N PRO A 26 -61.94 -31.43 -3.48
CA PRO A 26 -62.48 -32.43 -2.59
C PRO A 26 -62.08 -33.81 -3.12
N VAL A 27 -61.24 -34.51 -2.36
CA VAL A 27 -61.06 -35.95 -2.56
C VAL A 27 -62.38 -36.61 -2.13
N THR A 28 -63.27 -36.79 -3.09
CA THR A 28 -64.44 -37.66 -2.95
C THR A 28 -63.93 -39.10 -2.89
N LEU A 29 -63.74 -39.58 -1.66
CA LEU A 29 -63.73 -41.02 -1.42
C LEU A 29 -65.17 -41.48 -1.65
N THR A 30 -65.40 -42.13 -2.79
CA THR A 30 -66.61 -42.92 -3.01
C THR A 30 -66.69 -43.98 -1.92
N ASP A 31 -67.66 -43.79 -1.03
CA ASP A 31 -68.14 -44.80 -0.10
C ASP A 31 -68.48 -46.09 -0.85
N SER A 32 -67.87 -47.18 -0.43
CA SER A 32 -68.46 -48.51 -0.59
C SER A 32 -68.36 -49.27 0.72
N ILE A 33 -68.91 -48.69 1.79
CA ILE A 33 -69.31 -49.41 3.00
C ILE A 33 -70.82 -49.21 3.21
N TYR A 34 -71.61 -49.57 2.19
CA TYR A 34 -73.03 -49.88 2.35
C TYR A 34 -73.32 -51.16 1.56
N ARG A 35 -73.20 -52.31 2.23
CA ARG A 35 -73.86 -53.55 1.77
C ARG A 35 -75.32 -53.46 2.18
N VAL A 36 -76.16 -53.01 1.27
CA VAL A 36 -77.61 -53.12 1.41
C VAL A 36 -78.03 -54.55 1.04
N GLY A 37 -78.38 -55.31 2.07
CA GLY A 37 -79.58 -56.17 2.08
C GLY A 37 -79.53 -57.52 1.36
N GLN A 38 -79.25 -58.59 2.13
CA GLN A 38 -79.98 -59.84 1.96
C GLN A 38 -80.62 -60.20 3.31
N LYS A 39 -81.96 -60.21 3.32
CA LYS A 39 -82.77 -60.60 4.47
C LYS A 39 -82.53 -62.08 4.77
N THR A 40 -81.78 -62.37 5.84
CA THR A 40 -81.88 -63.65 6.54
C THR A 40 -82.38 -63.39 7.94
N LYS A 41 -83.61 -63.85 8.20
CA LYS A 41 -84.12 -64.07 9.55
C LYS A 41 -83.14 -65.00 10.27
N ASN A 42 -82.65 -64.58 11.43
CA ASN A 42 -82.40 -65.35 12.65
C ASN A 42 -81.65 -64.42 13.62
N HIS A 43 -82.00 -64.49 14.91
CA HIS A 43 -81.48 -63.68 16.02
C HIS A 43 -80.19 -62.91 15.69
N LEU A 44 -80.32 -61.62 15.41
CA LEU A 44 -79.19 -60.70 15.39
C LEU A 44 -78.67 -60.65 16.82
N ASP A 45 -77.55 -61.31 17.04
CA ASP A 45 -76.80 -61.20 18.28
C ASP A 45 -76.24 -59.77 18.35
N LEU A 46 -77.03 -58.87 18.94
CA LEU A 46 -76.63 -57.48 19.18
C LEU A 46 -75.40 -57.41 20.11
N GLN A 47 -75.06 -58.48 20.85
CA GLN A 47 -73.85 -58.50 21.65
C GLN A 47 -72.58 -58.59 20.80
N SER A 48 -72.58 -59.34 19.69
CA SER A 48 -71.40 -59.43 18.82
C SER A 48 -71.12 -58.09 18.12
N PHE A 49 -72.16 -57.37 17.70
CA PHE A 49 -72.02 -56.02 17.14
C PHE A 49 -71.55 -54.98 18.18
N ASN A 50 -72.03 -55.06 19.43
CA ASN A 50 -71.55 -54.20 20.51
C ASN A 50 -70.08 -54.49 20.86
N ALA A 51 -69.63 -55.75 20.79
CA ALA A 51 -68.24 -56.12 21.00
C ALA A 51 -67.35 -55.58 19.86
N GLU A 52 -67.78 -55.72 18.60
CA GLU A 52 -67.08 -55.15 17.43
C GLU A 52 -67.04 -53.62 17.47
N GLU A 53 -68.14 -52.95 17.85
CA GLU A 53 -68.19 -51.49 18.01
C GLU A 53 -67.22 -51.02 19.11
N LYS A 54 -67.16 -51.76 20.23
CA LYS A 54 -66.25 -51.46 21.34
C LYS A 54 -64.78 -51.69 20.94
N GLU A 55 -64.49 -52.74 20.18
CA GLU A 55 -63.15 -52.99 19.63
C GLU A 55 -62.75 -51.90 18.62
N LEU A 56 -63.68 -51.47 17.75
CA LEU A 56 -63.44 -50.38 16.80
C LEU A 56 -63.19 -49.05 17.52
N LYS A 57 -63.93 -48.79 18.59
CA LYS A 57 -63.75 -47.64 19.49
C LYS A 57 -62.38 -47.65 20.14
N ASP A 58 -61.97 -48.78 20.74
CA ASP A 58 -60.66 -48.89 21.38
C ASP A 58 -59.52 -48.68 20.35
N LYS A 59 -59.70 -49.19 19.12
CA LYS A 59 -58.78 -48.93 18.00
C LYS A 59 -58.75 -47.44 17.61
N LEU A 60 -59.89 -46.78 17.45
CA LEU A 60 -59.95 -45.34 17.12
C LEU A 60 -59.38 -44.45 18.23
N GLU A 61 -59.65 -44.76 19.50
CA GLU A 61 -59.06 -44.03 20.63
C GLU A 61 -57.54 -44.21 20.69
N THR A 62 -57.05 -45.43 20.44
CA THR A 62 -55.61 -45.71 20.36
C THR A 62 -54.98 -44.92 19.21
N LEU A 63 -55.65 -44.86 18.05
CA LEU A 63 -55.20 -44.10 16.89
C LEU A 63 -55.20 -42.59 17.17
N LYS A 64 -56.24 -42.06 17.84
CA LYS A 64 -56.32 -40.66 18.28
C LYS A 64 -55.17 -40.29 19.21
N LYS A 65 -54.87 -41.14 20.22
CA LYS A 65 -53.74 -40.94 21.14
C LYS A 65 -52.40 -40.95 20.39
N GLN A 66 -52.20 -41.88 19.47
CA GLN A 66 -50.99 -41.93 18.64
C GLN A 66 -50.84 -40.69 17.74
N PHE A 67 -51.93 -40.22 17.13
CA PHE A 67 -51.94 -38.99 16.33
C PHE A 67 -51.64 -37.74 17.15
N GLN A 68 -52.22 -37.60 18.35
CA GLN A 68 -51.93 -36.49 19.25
C GLN A 68 -50.45 -36.47 19.67
N VAL A 69 -49.86 -37.63 19.95
CA VAL A 69 -48.43 -37.76 20.23
C VAL A 69 -47.60 -37.32 19.01
N ALA A 70 -47.97 -37.76 17.80
CA ALA A 70 -47.29 -37.36 16.57
C ALA A 70 -47.40 -35.85 16.28
N LEU A 71 -48.54 -35.22 16.55
CA LEU A 71 -48.77 -33.78 16.40
C LEU A 71 -47.97 -32.96 17.43
N ARG A 72 -47.88 -33.42 18.68
CA ARG A 72 -47.00 -32.81 19.69
C ARG A 72 -45.53 -32.93 19.28
N PHE A 73 -45.09 -34.10 18.82
CA PHE A 73 -43.72 -34.29 18.35
C PHE A 73 -43.39 -33.39 17.16
N THR A 74 -44.26 -33.31 16.17
CA THR A 74 -44.06 -32.47 14.98
C THR A 74 -44.03 -30.99 15.34
N SER A 75 -44.90 -30.49 16.23
CA SER A 75 -44.88 -29.09 16.68
C SER A 75 -43.64 -28.72 17.52
N VAL A 76 -43.12 -29.63 18.35
CA VAL A 76 -41.84 -29.42 19.06
C VAL A 76 -40.68 -29.41 18.06
N PHE A 77 -40.64 -30.37 17.14
CA PHE A 77 -39.61 -30.44 16.10
C PHE A 77 -39.60 -29.21 15.20
N GLN A 78 -40.80 -28.69 14.91
CA GLN A 78 -41.03 -27.42 14.25
C GLN A 78 -40.34 -26.29 15.05
N LYS A 79 -40.71 -26.04 16.30
CA LYS A 79 -40.07 -24.97 17.11
C LYS A 79 -38.54 -25.06 17.15
N VAL A 80 -37.98 -26.25 17.39
CA VAL A 80 -36.53 -26.46 17.45
C VAL A 80 -35.83 -26.15 16.12
N ARG A 81 -36.43 -26.53 14.98
CA ARG A 81 -35.91 -26.21 13.64
C ARG A 81 -35.93 -24.71 13.36
N LEU A 82 -37.01 -24.03 13.74
CA LEU A 82 -37.14 -22.59 13.55
C LEU A 82 -36.14 -21.81 14.41
N GLU A 83 -35.92 -22.24 15.66
CA GLU A 83 -34.86 -21.70 16.52
C GLU A 83 -33.48 -21.89 15.90
N ARG A 84 -33.18 -23.06 15.31
CA ARG A 84 -31.92 -23.31 14.61
C ARG A 84 -31.74 -22.36 13.42
N ILE A 85 -32.76 -22.17 12.59
CA ILE A 85 -32.72 -21.23 11.46
C ILE A 85 -32.45 -19.81 11.95
N ASN A 86 -33.16 -19.36 12.99
CA ASN A 86 -32.96 -18.03 13.57
C ASN A 86 -31.54 -17.86 14.14
N LYS A 87 -31.00 -18.89 14.80
CA LYS A 87 -29.63 -18.88 15.31
C LYS A 87 -28.61 -18.76 14.17
N ASN A 88 -28.79 -19.52 13.09
CA ASN A 88 -27.92 -19.44 11.92
C ASN A 88 -28.00 -18.04 11.25
N PHE A 89 -29.18 -17.42 11.17
CA PHE A 89 -29.33 -16.04 10.70
C PHE A 89 -28.55 -15.03 11.54
N GLU A 90 -28.62 -15.13 12.87
CA GLU A 90 -27.88 -14.24 13.77
C GLU A 90 -26.36 -14.47 13.66
N GLU A 91 -25.92 -15.72 13.46
CA GLU A 91 -24.51 -16.02 13.18
C GLU A 91 -24.05 -15.44 11.84
N VAL A 92 -24.81 -15.60 10.76
CA VAL A 92 -24.53 -14.99 9.45
C VAL A 92 -24.43 -13.47 9.58
N LYS A 93 -25.37 -12.84 10.27
CA LYS A 93 -25.37 -11.37 10.48
C LYS A 93 -24.12 -10.90 11.23
N LYS A 94 -23.65 -11.65 12.23
CA LYS A 94 -22.40 -11.35 12.94
C LYS A 94 -21.19 -11.47 12.03
N GLU A 95 -21.11 -12.55 11.23
CA GLU A 95 -20.00 -12.77 10.30
C GLU A 95 -19.99 -11.75 9.15
N GLU A 96 -21.15 -11.33 8.63
CA GLU A 96 -21.25 -10.23 7.66
C GLU A 96 -20.77 -8.89 8.25
N GLY A 97 -21.10 -8.62 9.52
CA GLY A 97 -20.59 -7.46 10.24
C GLY A 97 -19.06 -7.48 10.37
N ASN A 98 -18.49 -8.63 10.72
CA ASN A 98 -17.05 -8.84 10.79
C ASN A 98 -16.39 -8.66 9.41
N LEU A 99 -16.96 -9.24 8.36
CA LEU A 99 -16.47 -9.13 6.99
C LEU A 99 -16.47 -7.68 6.50
N LYS A 100 -17.50 -6.89 6.84
CA LYS A 100 -17.55 -5.45 6.54
C LYS A 100 -16.43 -4.69 7.25
N GLY A 101 -16.16 -5.01 8.51
CA GLY A 101 -15.05 -4.43 9.28
C GLY A 101 -13.69 -4.74 8.63
N GLN A 102 -13.46 -6.00 8.26
CA GLN A 102 -12.25 -6.44 7.56
C GLN A 102 -12.05 -5.72 6.23
N TYR A 103 -13.13 -5.52 5.45
CA TYR A 103 -13.06 -4.80 4.18
C TYR A 103 -12.64 -3.33 4.36
N GLU A 104 -13.20 -2.62 5.35
CA GLU A 104 -12.82 -1.24 5.64
C GLU A 104 -11.36 -1.15 6.14
N GLU A 105 -10.89 -2.12 6.92
CA GLU A 105 -9.49 -2.18 7.34
C GLU A 105 -8.55 -2.44 6.15
N LEU A 106 -8.90 -3.39 5.28
CA LEU A 106 -8.13 -3.69 4.07
C LEU A 106 -8.05 -2.47 3.15
N LYS A 107 -9.16 -1.73 3.00
CA LYS A 107 -9.20 -0.47 2.26
C LYS A 107 -8.24 0.57 2.83
N LYS A 108 -8.22 0.76 4.15
CA LYS A 108 -7.25 1.66 4.82
C LYS A 108 -5.80 1.23 4.58
N LYS A 109 -5.51 -0.08 4.59
CA LYS A 109 -4.17 -0.61 4.28
C LYS A 109 -3.77 -0.34 2.83
N ILE A 110 -4.71 -0.48 1.88
CA ILE A 110 -4.51 -0.13 0.46
C ILE A 110 -4.20 1.36 0.30
N ASP A 111 -4.99 2.24 0.93
CA ASP A 111 -4.77 3.69 0.88
C ASP A 111 -3.39 4.05 1.43
N LYS A 112 -2.98 3.42 2.53
CA LYS A 112 -1.65 3.60 3.11
C LYS A 112 -0.51 3.16 2.18
N ILE A 113 -0.67 2.04 1.46
CA ILE A 113 0.30 1.61 0.44
C ILE A 113 0.37 2.63 -0.70
N SER A 114 -0.76 3.16 -1.15
CA SER A 114 -0.81 4.20 -2.18
C SER A 114 -0.06 5.47 -1.78
N GLU A 115 -0.25 5.93 -0.53
CA GLU A 115 0.50 7.06 0.03
C GLU A 115 2.01 6.78 0.08
N LEU A 116 2.41 5.59 0.51
CA LEU A 116 3.82 5.19 0.56
C LEU A 116 4.45 5.13 -0.83
N LEU A 117 3.73 4.66 -1.84
CA LEU A 117 4.20 4.65 -3.22
C LEU A 117 4.41 6.07 -3.75
N THR A 118 3.48 6.97 -3.44
CA THR A 118 3.59 8.39 -3.82
C THR A 118 4.81 9.05 -3.16
N LYS A 119 5.01 8.82 -1.86
CA LYS A 119 6.19 9.29 -1.12
C LYS A 119 7.49 8.69 -1.67
N GLN A 120 7.51 7.40 -1.96
CA GLN A 120 8.66 6.72 -2.54
C GLN A 120 9.02 7.29 -3.93
N SER A 121 8.02 7.59 -4.77
CA SER A 121 8.24 8.23 -6.07
C SER A 121 8.88 9.60 -5.91
N LEU A 122 8.41 10.41 -4.96
CA LEU A 122 8.94 11.73 -4.68
C LEU A 122 10.38 11.68 -4.14
N GLU A 123 10.70 10.76 -3.24
CA GLU A 123 12.07 10.55 -2.77
C GLU A 123 12.99 10.01 -3.89
N SER A 124 12.48 9.17 -4.78
CA SER A 124 13.21 8.70 -5.96
C SER A 124 13.53 9.84 -6.92
N GLN A 125 12.59 10.77 -7.13
CA GLN A 125 12.81 11.96 -7.94
C GLN A 125 13.89 12.87 -7.32
N LYS A 126 13.82 13.13 -6.01
CA LYS A 126 14.87 13.88 -5.28
C LYS A 126 16.24 13.23 -5.44
N LYS A 127 16.30 11.89 -5.37
CA LYS A 127 17.53 11.12 -5.54
C LYS A 127 18.11 11.33 -6.94
N LEU A 128 17.29 11.25 -7.98
CA LEU A 128 17.72 11.48 -9.36
C LEU A 128 18.24 12.91 -9.56
N HIS A 129 17.58 13.92 -9.00
CA HIS A 129 18.06 15.30 -9.06
C HIS A 129 19.41 15.47 -8.34
N ALA A 130 19.56 14.90 -7.14
CA ALA A 130 20.82 14.97 -6.39
C ALA A 130 21.96 14.22 -7.11
N GLN A 131 21.68 13.06 -7.72
CA GLN A 131 22.65 12.33 -8.55
C GLN A 131 23.08 13.13 -9.79
N SER A 132 22.12 13.76 -10.47
CA SER A 132 22.40 14.63 -11.62
C SER A 132 23.27 15.83 -11.22
N ALA A 133 22.93 16.51 -10.13
CA ALA A 133 23.71 17.62 -9.59
C ALA A 133 25.13 17.19 -9.17
N SER A 134 25.27 16.04 -8.50
CA SER A 134 26.58 15.48 -8.14
C SER A 134 27.44 15.16 -9.37
N SER A 135 26.83 14.62 -10.43
CA SER A 135 27.51 14.35 -11.70
C SER A 135 28.00 15.64 -12.37
N LEU A 136 27.18 16.69 -12.37
CA LEU A 136 27.52 18.00 -12.91
C LEU A 136 28.65 18.67 -12.11
N LEU A 137 28.62 18.61 -10.78
CA LEU A 137 29.74 19.04 -9.93
C LEU A 137 31.01 18.23 -10.23
N GLY A 138 30.90 16.93 -10.50
CA GLY A 138 32.03 16.11 -10.94
C GLY A 138 32.63 16.56 -12.28
N ALA A 139 31.83 17.09 -13.20
CA ALA A 139 32.33 17.69 -14.43
C ALA A 139 33.05 19.02 -14.16
N PHE A 140 32.48 19.88 -13.31
CA PHE A 140 33.11 21.13 -12.90
C PHE A 140 34.43 20.92 -12.17
N GLU A 141 34.49 19.93 -11.29
CA GLU A 141 35.73 19.55 -10.58
C GLU A 141 36.85 19.20 -11.57
N LYS A 142 36.54 18.42 -12.62
CA LYS A 142 37.49 18.07 -13.69
C LYS A 142 37.90 19.31 -14.50
N TYR A 143 36.95 20.19 -14.81
CA TYR A 143 37.24 21.44 -15.53
C TYR A 143 38.17 22.35 -14.72
N LEU A 144 37.87 22.57 -13.44
CA LEU A 144 38.70 23.37 -12.53
C LEU A 144 40.10 22.77 -12.34
N ASP A 145 40.21 21.43 -12.32
CA ASP A 145 41.50 20.76 -12.28
C ASP A 145 42.33 21.02 -13.54
N SER A 146 41.71 20.91 -14.72
CA SER A 146 42.37 21.23 -16.00
C SER A 146 42.79 22.71 -16.05
N TYR A 147 41.89 23.62 -15.67
CA TYR A 147 42.15 25.06 -15.64
C TYR A 147 43.28 25.42 -14.67
N SER A 148 43.28 24.83 -13.47
CA SER A 148 44.34 25.01 -12.47
C SER A 148 45.71 24.55 -13.00
N ARG A 149 45.78 23.42 -13.70
CA ARG A 149 47.01 22.93 -14.33
C ARG A 149 47.51 23.90 -15.41
N HIS A 150 46.60 24.46 -16.23
CA HIS A 150 46.95 25.45 -17.25
C HIS A 150 47.50 26.74 -16.64
N LEU A 151 46.84 27.29 -15.61
CA LEU A 151 47.32 28.48 -14.90
C LEU A 151 48.69 28.23 -14.26
N GLN A 152 48.88 27.08 -13.62
CA GLN A 152 50.17 26.72 -13.02
C GLN A 152 51.27 26.62 -14.09
N LYS A 153 50.97 26.06 -15.27
CA LYS A 153 51.92 25.98 -16.39
C LYS A 153 52.28 27.38 -16.91
N GLN A 154 51.28 28.24 -17.14
CA GLN A 154 51.52 29.62 -17.58
C GLN A 154 52.34 30.40 -16.56
N GLY A 155 51.98 30.33 -15.28
CA GLY A 155 52.74 30.99 -14.21
C GLY A 155 54.19 30.55 -14.15
N LYS A 156 54.48 29.25 -14.31
CA LYS A 156 55.85 28.73 -14.40
C LYS A 156 56.61 29.30 -15.60
N THR A 157 56.00 29.32 -16.79
CA THR A 157 56.63 29.86 -18.00
C THR A 157 56.95 31.36 -17.84
N ILE A 158 56.06 32.14 -17.24
CA ILE A 158 56.30 33.57 -17.03
C ILE A 158 57.44 33.80 -16.03
N LEU A 159 57.45 33.05 -14.92
CA LEU A 159 58.53 33.13 -13.94
C LEU A 159 59.88 32.71 -14.52
N GLU A 160 59.89 31.74 -15.42
CA GLU A 160 61.09 31.34 -16.16
C GLU A 160 61.61 32.47 -17.05
N VAL A 161 60.73 33.14 -17.81
CA VAL A 161 61.10 34.32 -18.62
C VAL A 161 61.64 35.45 -17.72
N VAL A 162 60.99 35.73 -16.58
CA VAL A 162 61.48 36.73 -15.62
C VAL A 162 62.85 36.34 -15.06
N CYS A 163 63.10 35.06 -14.78
CA CYS A 163 64.41 34.58 -14.32
C CYS A 163 65.50 34.77 -15.38
N VAL A 164 65.21 34.47 -16.65
CA VAL A 164 66.15 34.69 -17.76
C VAL A 164 66.48 36.18 -17.88
N ILE A 165 65.47 37.04 -17.83
CA ILE A 165 65.62 38.51 -17.82
C ILE A 165 66.56 38.97 -16.68
N ASP A 166 66.34 38.46 -15.47
CA ASP A 166 67.15 38.83 -14.30
C ASP A 166 68.60 38.35 -14.44
N LYS A 167 68.83 37.13 -14.94
CA LYS A 167 70.18 36.62 -15.26
C LYS A 167 70.89 37.49 -16.30
N THR A 168 70.19 37.92 -17.36
CA THR A 168 70.77 38.79 -18.40
C THR A 168 71.17 40.15 -17.81
N LYS A 169 70.38 40.71 -16.89
CA LYS A 169 70.69 41.98 -16.21
C LYS A 169 71.93 41.85 -15.31
N SER A 170 72.03 40.77 -14.52
CA SER A 170 73.20 40.50 -13.67
C SER A 170 74.48 40.26 -14.47
N SER A 171 74.39 39.58 -15.62
CA SER A 171 75.52 39.36 -16.52
C SER A 171 75.98 40.65 -17.22
N ALA A 172 75.09 41.61 -17.46
CA ALA A 172 75.42 42.89 -18.10
C ALA A 172 76.06 43.91 -17.14
N GLN A 173 75.88 43.76 -15.82
CA GLN A 173 76.38 44.69 -14.80
C GLN A 173 77.74 44.31 -14.18
N SER A 174 78.33 43.15 -14.52
CA SER A 174 79.64 42.73 -14.01
C SER A 174 80.62 42.36 -15.13
N PRO A 175 81.37 43.32 -15.70
CA PRO A 175 82.53 43.02 -16.52
C PRO A 175 83.77 42.96 -15.60
N LYS A 176 84.02 41.79 -15.00
CA LYS A 176 85.33 41.26 -14.54
C LYS A 176 85.15 40.30 -13.36
N SER A 177 85.02 39.03 -13.67
CA SER A 177 85.86 37.96 -13.09
C SER A 177 85.46 36.65 -13.74
N GLN A 178 86.40 36.05 -14.47
CA GLN A 178 86.32 34.67 -14.91
C GLN A 178 86.36 33.76 -13.67
N GLN A 179 85.34 32.92 -13.50
CA GLN A 179 85.61 31.50 -13.31
C GLN A 179 84.34 30.70 -13.66
N GLN A 180 84.51 29.87 -14.68
CA GLN A 180 83.64 28.76 -15.02
C GLN A 180 83.57 27.82 -13.82
N THR A 181 82.41 27.76 -13.18
CA THR A 181 81.95 26.52 -12.57
C THR A 181 80.43 26.47 -12.66
N GLU A 182 79.97 25.52 -13.46
CA GLU A 182 78.70 24.81 -13.37
C GLU A 182 77.61 25.47 -12.51
N ALA A 183 76.72 26.19 -13.18
CA ALA A 183 75.34 26.21 -12.76
C ALA A 183 74.45 26.22 -14.01
N GLU A 184 74.33 25.05 -14.66
CA GLU A 184 73.06 24.56 -15.21
C GLU A 184 71.99 24.42 -14.09
N GLY A 185 71.96 25.38 -13.18
CA GLY A 185 70.97 25.51 -12.15
C GLY A 185 69.71 26.01 -12.82
N ASN A 186 68.79 25.06 -13.03
CA ASN A 186 67.38 25.29 -13.27
C ASN A 186 66.95 26.58 -12.55
N CYS A 187 66.44 27.56 -13.31
CA CYS A 187 65.96 28.86 -12.80
C CYS A 187 64.83 28.74 -11.75
N ILE A 188 64.41 27.51 -11.43
CA ILE A 188 63.32 27.17 -10.52
C ILE A 188 63.94 26.62 -9.23
N ASN A 189 64.61 27.47 -8.46
CA ASN A 189 64.92 27.13 -7.07
C ASN A 189 63.87 27.77 -6.15
N LYS A 190 63.29 27.00 -5.23
CA LYS A 190 62.19 27.44 -4.35
C LYS A 190 62.52 28.70 -3.54
N ASP A 191 63.81 28.96 -3.33
CA ASP A 191 64.30 30.12 -2.60
C ASP A 191 64.25 31.42 -3.41
N TRP A 192 64.42 31.37 -4.74
CA TRP A 192 64.34 32.56 -5.61
C TRP A 192 62.91 33.13 -5.70
N ILE A 193 61.91 32.25 -5.72
CA ILE A 193 60.49 32.63 -5.68
C ILE A 193 60.15 33.34 -4.35
N LYS A 194 60.77 32.91 -3.23
CA LYS A 194 60.60 33.58 -1.92
C LYS A 194 61.26 34.95 -1.87
N THR A 195 62.46 35.10 -2.46
CA THR A 195 63.18 36.39 -2.46
C THR A 195 62.41 37.46 -3.25
N LEU A 196 61.79 37.08 -4.36
CA LEU A 196 60.96 37.99 -5.17
C LEU A 196 59.70 38.48 -4.42
N SER A 197 59.04 37.61 -3.65
CA SER A 197 57.88 38.01 -2.84
C SER A 197 58.22 38.99 -1.71
N GLN A 198 59.47 39.00 -1.22
CA GLN A 198 59.92 39.93 -0.17
C GLN A 198 60.44 41.27 -0.72
N GLN A 199 60.90 41.32 -1.97
CA GLN A 199 61.44 42.54 -2.56
C GLN A 199 60.35 43.52 -3.06
N ALA A 200 59.11 43.04 -3.25
CA ALA A 200 57.97 43.85 -3.66
C ALA A 200 57.44 44.80 -2.57
N THR A 201 57.73 44.55 -1.29
CA THR A 201 57.29 45.41 -0.16
C THR A 201 58.28 46.52 0.20
N ALA A 202 59.50 46.52 -0.34
CA ALA A 202 60.55 47.46 0.05
C ALA A 202 60.73 48.67 -0.88
N SER A 203 60.02 48.72 -2.02
CA SER A 203 60.21 49.78 -3.03
C SER A 203 59.11 50.84 -3.00
N ALA A 204 58.92 51.48 -1.84
CA ALA A 204 58.10 52.68 -1.72
C ALA A 204 58.81 53.71 -0.80
N ALA A 205 59.84 54.37 -1.32
CA ALA A 205 60.38 55.60 -0.74
C ALA A 205 60.94 56.51 -1.86
N PRO A 206 60.57 57.80 -1.91
CA PRO A 206 61.04 58.72 -2.93
C PRO A 206 62.38 59.33 -2.53
N SER A 207 63.42 59.14 -3.35
CA SER A 207 64.69 59.86 -3.22
C SER A 207 64.68 61.16 -4.03
N ALA A 208 65.09 62.23 -3.36
CA ALA A 208 65.16 63.65 -3.76
C ALA A 208 66.10 63.93 -4.96
N PRO A 209 66.02 65.13 -5.58
CA PRO A 209 66.61 65.38 -6.89
C PRO A 209 68.12 65.63 -6.81
N VAL A 210 68.88 64.89 -7.61
CA VAL A 210 70.32 65.11 -7.80
C VAL A 210 70.58 65.99 -9.02
N ARG A 211 71.49 66.94 -8.78
CA ARG A 211 71.90 68.11 -9.56
C ARG A 211 72.52 67.76 -10.92
N SER A 212 72.12 68.53 -11.93
CA SER A 212 72.66 68.56 -13.29
C SER A 212 74.17 68.84 -13.35
N LYS A 213 74.92 67.98 -14.06
CA LYS A 213 76.19 68.30 -14.71
C LYS A 213 76.23 67.69 -16.12
N ARG A 214 76.63 68.52 -17.08
CA ARG A 214 76.61 68.32 -18.54
C ARG A 214 77.94 67.75 -19.05
N ASN A 215 77.86 67.08 -20.21
CA ASN A 215 78.89 66.67 -21.16
C ASN A 215 79.53 65.28 -20.99
N ALA A 216 79.12 64.31 -21.82
CA ALA A 216 79.81 63.90 -23.05
C ALA A 216 79.09 62.68 -23.67
N LYS A 217 78.94 62.67 -25.00
CA LYS A 217 78.37 61.55 -25.80
C LYS A 217 79.24 60.29 -25.66
N PRO A 218 78.62 59.13 -25.43
CA PRO A 218 78.87 57.96 -26.27
C PRO A 218 77.54 57.45 -26.83
N GLU A 219 77.36 57.55 -28.16
CA GLU A 219 76.12 57.18 -28.86
C GLU A 219 75.81 55.66 -28.84
N GLU A 220 76.71 54.81 -28.31
CA GLU A 220 76.44 53.37 -28.10
C GLU A 220 75.92 53.05 -26.68
N ALA A 221 76.02 53.97 -25.73
CA ALA A 221 75.55 53.76 -24.36
C ALA A 221 74.05 54.06 -24.17
N SER A 222 73.43 54.87 -25.03
CA SER A 222 72.00 55.24 -24.88
C SER A 222 71.05 54.15 -25.38
N ALA A 223 71.39 53.45 -26.46
CA ALA A 223 70.59 52.33 -26.97
C ALA A 223 70.54 51.15 -25.97
N SER A 224 71.66 50.88 -25.30
CA SER A 224 71.75 49.87 -24.23
C SER A 224 70.94 50.28 -22.98
N ALA A 225 71.01 51.54 -22.57
CA ALA A 225 70.25 52.06 -21.43
C ALA A 225 68.73 52.10 -21.70
N GLU A 226 68.32 52.44 -22.91
CA GLU A 226 66.91 52.46 -23.33
C GLU A 226 66.35 51.03 -23.47
N ALA A 227 67.15 50.09 -24.00
CA ALA A 227 66.82 48.68 -24.02
C ALA A 227 66.64 48.12 -22.60
N LEU A 228 67.54 48.43 -21.66
CA LEU A 228 67.44 48.02 -20.25
C LEU A 228 66.20 48.59 -19.55
N LYS A 229 65.83 49.84 -19.84
CA LYS A 229 64.61 50.48 -19.31
C LYS A 229 63.33 49.84 -19.87
N SER A 230 63.31 49.50 -21.15
CA SER A 230 62.20 48.75 -21.77
C SER A 230 62.08 47.35 -21.16
N LEU A 231 63.21 46.68 -20.93
CA LEU A 231 63.30 45.37 -20.27
C LEU A 231 62.75 45.40 -18.84
N GLU A 232 62.99 46.48 -18.10
CA GLU A 232 62.44 46.70 -16.75
C GLU A 232 60.92 46.92 -16.78
N GLY A 233 60.40 47.63 -17.79
CA GLY A 233 58.97 47.74 -18.03
C GLY A 233 58.30 46.40 -18.37
N VAL A 234 58.96 45.56 -19.19
CA VAL A 234 58.49 44.20 -19.51
C VAL A 234 58.53 43.31 -18.28
N ARG A 235 59.61 43.38 -17.47
CA ARG A 235 59.75 42.66 -16.20
C ARG A 235 58.61 42.99 -15.24
N GLY A 236 58.30 44.29 -15.05
CA GLY A 236 57.19 44.72 -14.20
C GLY A 236 55.83 44.19 -14.66
N LYS A 237 55.56 44.22 -15.98
CA LYS A 237 54.33 43.67 -16.57
C LYS A 237 54.24 42.15 -16.40
N LEU A 238 55.33 41.41 -16.66
CA LEU A 238 55.38 39.96 -16.49
C LEU A 238 55.22 39.56 -15.03
N PHE A 239 55.80 40.31 -14.09
CA PHE A 239 55.62 40.07 -12.67
C PHE A 239 54.17 40.32 -12.21
N GLY A 240 53.55 41.42 -12.65
CA GLY A 240 52.13 41.69 -12.41
C GLY A 240 51.23 40.59 -12.97
N LEU A 241 51.56 40.07 -14.16
CA LEU A 241 50.82 38.97 -14.79
C LEU A 241 51.04 37.64 -14.06
N ALA A 242 52.23 37.37 -13.55
CA ALA A 242 52.51 36.20 -12.69
C ALA A 242 51.73 36.27 -11.37
N GLN A 243 51.64 37.45 -10.75
CA GLN A 243 50.85 37.66 -9.54
C GLN A 243 49.35 37.48 -9.78
N ASP A 244 48.82 38.00 -10.90
CA ASP A 244 47.42 37.79 -11.31
C ASP A 244 47.12 36.29 -11.53
N ILE A 245 47.98 35.58 -12.27
CA ILE A 245 47.85 34.13 -12.47
C ILE A 245 47.89 33.37 -11.15
N SER A 246 48.80 33.73 -10.24
CA SER A 246 48.89 33.11 -8.91
C SER A 246 47.59 33.29 -8.12
N SER A 247 47.01 34.50 -8.13
CA SER A 247 45.75 34.79 -7.46
C SER A 247 44.57 34.01 -8.06
N LYS A 248 44.49 33.93 -9.41
CA LYS A 248 43.48 33.14 -10.13
C LYS A 248 43.62 31.65 -9.86
N TRP A 249 44.85 31.16 -9.74
CA TRP A 249 45.13 29.77 -9.41
C TRP A 249 44.70 29.44 -7.98
N GLN A 250 45.02 30.29 -7.01
CA GLN A 250 44.55 30.12 -5.62
C GLN A 250 43.03 30.17 -5.52
N LYS A 251 42.37 31.10 -6.23
CA LYS A 251 40.91 31.17 -6.30
C LYS A 251 40.31 29.90 -6.91
N SER A 252 40.88 29.40 -8.00
CA SER A 252 40.44 28.15 -8.64
C SER A 252 40.59 26.93 -7.74
N LEU A 253 41.66 26.85 -6.93
CA LEU A 253 41.83 25.81 -5.92
C LEU A 253 40.78 25.89 -4.81
N ALA A 254 40.45 27.10 -4.34
CA ALA A 254 39.39 27.29 -3.36
C ALA A 254 38.02 26.89 -3.91
N GLU A 255 37.69 27.29 -5.15
CA GLU A 255 36.47 26.88 -5.84
C GLU A 255 36.41 25.36 -6.04
N LYS A 256 37.53 24.71 -6.40
CA LYS A 256 37.61 23.26 -6.52
C LYS A 256 37.31 22.55 -5.20
N SER A 257 37.87 23.05 -4.09
CA SER A 257 37.60 22.52 -2.75
C SER A 257 36.12 22.64 -2.38
N HIS A 258 35.51 23.79 -2.68
CA HIS A 258 34.07 24.02 -2.46
C HIS A 258 33.21 23.04 -3.26
N VAL A 259 33.47 22.89 -4.57
CA VAL A 259 32.77 21.94 -5.44
C VAL A 259 32.91 20.50 -4.94
N ALA A 260 34.11 20.11 -4.48
CA ALA A 260 34.34 18.78 -3.91
C ALA A 260 33.53 18.55 -2.62
N HIS A 261 33.42 19.58 -1.77
CA HIS A 261 32.61 19.52 -0.55
C HIS A 261 31.11 19.39 -0.85
N GLU A 262 30.58 20.20 -1.77
CA GLU A 262 29.17 20.11 -2.20
C GLU A 262 28.84 18.75 -2.82
N LYS A 263 29.76 18.22 -3.64
CA LYS A 263 29.63 16.87 -4.22
C LYS A 263 29.58 15.79 -3.14
N LEU A 264 30.43 15.88 -2.12
CA LEU A 264 30.41 14.94 -0.99
C LEU A 264 29.08 15.01 -0.22
N PHE A 265 28.58 16.23 0.02
CA PHE A 265 27.28 16.45 0.64
C PHE A 265 26.16 15.80 -0.19
N LEU A 266 26.10 16.06 -1.50
CA LEU A 266 25.09 15.46 -2.37
C LEU A 266 25.18 13.93 -2.43
N ASN A 267 26.37 13.35 -2.45
CA ASN A 267 26.54 11.89 -2.41
C ASN A 267 26.02 11.29 -1.08
N THR A 268 26.27 11.97 0.03
CA THR A 268 25.75 11.59 1.35
C THR A 268 24.22 11.68 1.35
N TYR A 269 23.66 12.76 0.80
CA TYR A 269 22.22 12.95 0.67
C TYR A 269 21.58 11.88 -0.23
N VAL A 270 22.20 11.51 -1.35
CA VAL A 270 21.75 10.40 -2.22
C VAL A 270 21.70 9.07 -1.45
N THR A 271 22.69 8.82 -0.60
CA THR A 271 22.74 7.60 0.23
C THR A 271 21.62 7.59 1.26
N PHE A 272 21.36 8.73 1.91
CA PHE A 272 20.21 8.89 2.82
C PHE A 272 18.87 8.65 2.11
N LEU A 273 18.69 9.21 0.92
CA LEU A 273 17.49 9.01 0.11
C LEU A 273 17.31 7.54 -0.29
N GLU A 274 18.39 6.84 -0.65
CA GLU A 274 18.34 5.41 -0.92
C GLU A 274 17.87 4.61 0.30
N GLN A 275 18.42 4.89 1.48
CA GLN A 275 18.00 4.23 2.72
C GLN A 275 16.51 4.48 3.03
N SER A 276 16.04 5.71 2.83
CA SER A 276 14.62 6.08 3.00
C SER A 276 13.70 5.29 2.05
N ILE A 277 14.10 5.17 0.77
CA ILE A 277 13.38 4.37 -0.23
C ILE A 277 13.35 2.89 0.17
N GLN A 278 14.47 2.33 0.64
CA GLN A 278 14.53 0.94 1.10
C GLN A 278 13.64 0.70 2.33
N TYR A 279 13.64 1.63 3.29
CA TYR A 279 12.76 1.55 4.46
C TYR A 279 11.28 1.56 4.05
N MET A 280 10.89 2.44 3.12
CA MET A 280 9.52 2.46 2.59
C MET A 280 9.15 1.16 1.89
N LYS A 281 10.06 0.55 1.11
CA LYS A 281 9.83 -0.77 0.49
C LYS A 281 9.63 -1.88 1.52
N LEU A 282 10.45 -1.92 2.57
CA LEU A 282 10.30 -2.89 3.66
C LEU A 282 8.94 -2.73 4.35
N TYR A 283 8.54 -1.49 4.64
CA TYR A 283 7.25 -1.22 5.25
C TYR A 283 6.07 -1.60 4.35
N GLN A 284 6.15 -1.32 3.04
CA GLN A 284 5.17 -1.80 2.05
C GLN A 284 5.08 -3.33 2.02
N SER A 285 6.23 -4.03 2.08
CA SER A 285 6.26 -5.49 2.06
C SER A 285 5.59 -6.09 3.30
N ALA A 286 5.85 -5.53 4.50
CA ALA A 286 5.21 -5.95 5.74
C ALA A 286 3.69 -5.72 5.70
N LEU A 287 3.24 -4.58 5.16
CA LEU A 287 1.81 -4.30 4.97
C LEU A 287 1.15 -5.29 4.00
N ARG A 288 1.82 -5.67 2.91
CA ARG A 288 1.30 -6.67 1.96
C ARG A 288 1.10 -8.03 2.61
N VAL A 289 2.05 -8.48 3.43
CA VAL A 289 1.94 -9.74 4.17
C VAL A 289 0.73 -9.71 5.13
N GLN A 290 0.53 -8.60 5.83
CA GLN A 290 -0.64 -8.43 6.69
C GLN A 290 -1.95 -8.46 5.89
N MET A 291 -2.00 -7.77 4.75
CA MET A 291 -3.18 -7.78 3.87
C MET A 291 -3.48 -9.18 3.32
N GLU A 292 -2.46 -9.98 3.02
CA GLU A 292 -2.64 -11.37 2.57
C GLU A 292 -3.26 -12.23 3.66
N ALA A 293 -2.76 -12.12 4.89
CA ALA A 293 -3.36 -12.78 6.05
C ALA A 293 -4.82 -12.35 6.28
N ASP A 294 -5.11 -11.06 6.18
CA ASP A 294 -6.48 -10.54 6.30
C ASP A 294 -7.39 -11.06 5.18
N MET A 295 -6.88 -11.13 3.94
CA MET A 295 -7.64 -11.67 2.80
C MET A 295 -7.97 -13.14 2.99
N ASP A 296 -7.04 -13.94 3.51
CA ASP A 296 -7.30 -15.35 3.80
C ASP A 296 -8.29 -15.53 4.94
N LEU A 297 -8.24 -14.67 5.96
CA LEU A 297 -9.26 -14.61 7.00
C LEU A 297 -10.64 -14.26 6.41
N SER A 298 -10.73 -13.25 5.54
CA SER A 298 -11.98 -12.90 4.87
C SER A 298 -12.51 -14.04 3.98
N LYS A 299 -11.65 -14.77 3.27
CA LYS A 299 -12.06 -15.96 2.50
C LYS A 299 -12.66 -17.03 3.42
N SER A 300 -12.04 -17.26 4.58
CA SER A 300 -12.55 -18.20 5.58
C SER A 300 -13.93 -17.77 6.11
N THR A 301 -14.12 -16.49 6.40
CA THR A 301 -15.42 -15.93 6.82
C THR A 301 -16.49 -16.12 5.76
N VAL A 302 -16.19 -15.84 4.49
CA VAL A 302 -17.12 -16.04 3.37
C VAL A 302 -17.49 -17.52 3.22
N LYS A 303 -16.52 -18.43 3.37
CA LYS A 303 -16.79 -19.87 3.34
C LYS A 303 -17.77 -20.28 4.45
N LYS A 304 -17.57 -19.79 5.67
CA LYS A 304 -18.46 -20.04 6.81
C LYS A 304 -19.87 -19.49 6.58
N ILE A 305 -20.01 -18.29 6.01
CA ILE A 305 -21.31 -17.73 5.63
C ILE A 305 -22.02 -18.62 4.61
N ASN A 306 -21.29 -19.12 3.60
CA ASN A 306 -21.85 -20.01 2.60
C ASN A 306 -22.30 -21.36 3.19
N GLU A 307 -21.54 -21.92 4.14
CA GLU A 307 -21.91 -23.14 4.87
C GLU A 307 -23.18 -22.94 5.69
N LEU A 308 -23.26 -21.86 6.49
CA LEU A 308 -24.45 -21.52 7.26
C LEU A 308 -25.69 -21.30 6.37
N ASN A 309 -25.51 -20.63 5.22
CA ASN A 309 -26.58 -20.44 4.25
C ASN A 309 -27.06 -21.77 3.66
N ALA A 310 -26.15 -22.70 3.33
CA ALA A 310 -26.51 -24.02 2.84
C ALA A 310 -27.33 -24.80 3.88
N GLU A 311 -26.90 -24.78 5.15
CA GLU A 311 -27.65 -25.39 6.25
C GLU A 311 -29.04 -24.78 6.42
N MET A 312 -29.17 -23.46 6.27
CA MET A 312 -30.47 -22.78 6.36
C MET A 312 -31.41 -23.16 5.22
N VAL A 313 -30.89 -23.28 3.99
CA VAL A 313 -31.66 -23.73 2.83
C VAL A 313 -32.14 -25.17 3.02
N GLU A 314 -31.29 -26.06 3.52
CA GLU A 314 -31.67 -27.44 3.82
C GLU A 314 -32.71 -27.50 4.95
N ALA A 315 -32.49 -26.72 6.02
CA ALA A 315 -33.43 -26.63 7.13
C ALA A 315 -34.80 -26.10 6.70
N SER A 316 -34.84 -25.15 5.76
CA SER A 316 -36.07 -24.62 5.15
C SER A 316 -36.79 -25.66 4.28
N LYS A 317 -36.06 -26.46 3.48
CA LYS A 317 -36.66 -27.56 2.70
C LYS A 317 -37.30 -28.60 3.61
N ASP A 318 -36.61 -28.99 4.67
CA ASP A 318 -37.14 -29.96 5.64
C ASP A 318 -38.33 -29.40 6.42
N TRP A 319 -38.31 -28.11 6.71
CA TRP A 319 -39.44 -27.41 7.33
C TRP A 319 -40.70 -27.49 6.46
N GLU A 320 -40.60 -27.22 5.16
CA GLU A 320 -41.75 -27.31 4.25
C GLU A 320 -42.32 -28.74 4.19
N LYS A 321 -41.45 -29.77 4.15
CA LYS A 321 -41.88 -31.17 4.25
C LYS A 321 -42.60 -31.46 5.56
N LEU A 322 -42.11 -30.91 6.68
CA LEU A 322 -42.74 -31.08 7.99
C LEU A 322 -44.12 -30.41 8.04
N LYS A 323 -44.24 -29.20 7.47
CA LYS A 323 -45.49 -28.45 7.38
C LYS A 323 -46.54 -29.19 6.54
N GLU A 324 -46.14 -29.77 5.42
CA GLU A 324 -47.00 -30.61 4.59
C GLU A 324 -47.51 -31.84 5.35
N ARG A 325 -46.61 -32.57 6.02
CA ARG A 325 -46.99 -33.72 6.86
C ARG A 325 -47.91 -33.32 8.02
N TYR A 326 -47.63 -32.20 8.67
CA TYR A 326 -48.47 -31.68 9.75
C TYR A 326 -49.88 -31.35 9.26
N ARG A 327 -50.02 -30.71 8.08
CA ARG A 327 -51.34 -30.45 7.46
C ARG A 327 -52.12 -31.73 7.22
N VAL A 328 -51.46 -32.77 6.68
CA VAL A 328 -52.08 -34.08 6.47
C VAL A 328 -52.54 -34.69 7.80
N CYS A 329 -51.66 -34.73 8.81
CA CYS A 329 -52.01 -35.27 10.13
C CYS A 329 -53.17 -34.53 10.78
N LYS A 330 -53.22 -33.20 10.67
CA LYS A 330 -54.30 -32.39 11.23
C LYS A 330 -55.64 -32.60 10.51
N ALA A 331 -55.61 -32.80 9.20
CA ALA A 331 -56.80 -33.19 8.43
C ALA A 331 -57.34 -34.56 8.85
N TYR A 332 -56.45 -35.53 9.13
CA TYR A 332 -56.86 -36.84 9.65
C TYR A 332 -57.37 -36.79 11.10
N GLU A 333 -56.77 -35.95 11.95
CA GLU A 333 -57.26 -35.71 13.31
C GLU A 333 -58.71 -35.20 13.28
N GLY A 334 -59.02 -34.21 12.43
CA GLY A 334 -60.40 -33.73 12.24
C GLY A 334 -61.35 -34.85 11.84
N LYS A 335 -60.99 -35.65 10.82
CA LYS A 335 -61.81 -36.80 10.39
C LYS A 335 -62.00 -37.87 11.47
N LEU A 336 -60.98 -38.15 12.29
CA LEU A 336 -61.06 -39.09 13.41
C LEU A 336 -61.98 -38.57 14.50
N ILE A 337 -61.91 -37.28 14.81
CA ILE A 337 -62.80 -36.62 15.77
C ILE A 337 -64.24 -36.65 15.24
N ASP A 338 -64.47 -36.27 13.98
CA ASP A 338 -65.78 -36.31 13.33
C ASP A 338 -66.37 -37.74 13.34
N SER A 339 -65.55 -38.74 13.02
CA SER A 339 -65.97 -40.15 13.02
C SER A 339 -66.32 -40.65 14.43
N LEU A 340 -65.49 -40.32 15.44
CA LEU A 340 -65.77 -40.65 16.84
C LEU A 340 -67.06 -39.97 17.33
N CYS A 341 -67.31 -38.74 16.88
CA CYS A 341 -68.50 -37.96 17.23
C CYS A 341 -69.77 -38.40 16.51
N SER A 342 -69.64 -39.04 15.35
CA SER A 342 -70.76 -39.66 14.64
C SER A 342 -71.28 -40.95 15.30
N LEU A 343 -70.48 -41.59 16.16
CA LEU A 343 -70.89 -42.77 16.92
C LEU A 343 -71.88 -42.36 18.02
N HIS A 344 -73.07 -42.99 18.03
CA HIS A 344 -74.17 -42.67 18.97
C HIS A 344 -73.81 -42.82 20.46
N THR A 345 -72.72 -43.53 20.75
CA THR A 345 -72.19 -43.79 22.09
C THR A 345 -71.33 -42.66 22.68
N PHE A 346 -71.08 -41.55 21.96
CA PHE A 346 -70.07 -40.53 22.33
C PHE A 346 -70.54 -39.05 22.36
N LYS A 347 -71.82 -38.77 22.63
CA LYS A 347 -72.36 -37.40 22.60
C LYS A 347 -71.74 -36.39 23.59
N THR A 348 -70.97 -36.82 24.60
CA THR A 348 -70.57 -35.95 25.73
C THR A 348 -69.22 -35.22 25.59
N GLU A 349 -68.39 -35.53 24.59
CA GLU A 349 -67.03 -34.93 24.44
C GLU A 349 -66.74 -34.38 23.03
N CYS A 350 -67.78 -34.11 22.24
CA CYS A 350 -67.61 -33.58 20.89
C CYS A 350 -67.54 -32.05 20.92
N PRO A 351 -66.48 -31.42 20.37
CA PRO A 351 -66.44 -29.98 20.23
C PRO A 351 -67.58 -29.54 19.31
N ASP A 352 -68.34 -28.50 19.71
CA ASP A 352 -69.37 -27.91 18.87
C ASP A 352 -68.70 -27.44 17.56
N SER A 353 -69.00 -28.14 16.47
CA SER A 353 -68.42 -27.99 15.13
C SER A 353 -68.63 -26.60 14.49
N GLN A 354 -69.17 -25.63 15.22
CA GLN A 354 -69.38 -24.26 14.78
C GLN A 354 -68.29 -23.26 15.23
N ALA A 355 -67.41 -23.60 16.17
CA ALA A 355 -66.50 -22.60 16.78
C ALA A 355 -65.08 -22.50 16.17
N GLU A 356 -64.59 -23.50 15.43
CA GLU A 356 -63.17 -23.52 14.98
C GLU A 356 -62.93 -23.10 13.52
N GLN A 357 -63.97 -22.85 12.72
CA GLN A 357 -63.81 -22.42 11.32
C GLN A 357 -63.49 -20.92 11.13
N GLU A 358 -63.58 -20.09 12.18
CA GLU A 358 -63.40 -18.63 12.06
C GLU A 358 -61.98 -18.10 12.37
N ASN A 359 -61.00 -18.93 12.74
CA ASN A 359 -59.67 -18.45 13.18
C ASN A 359 -58.45 -19.11 12.50
N LEU A 360 -58.54 -19.43 11.20
CA LEU A 360 -57.40 -19.93 10.41
C LEU A 360 -56.96 -18.97 9.30
#